data_AF-A0A4Y2KXV4-F1
#
_entry.id   AF-A0A4Y2KXV4-F1
#
_cell.length_a   1.000
_cell.length_b   1.000
_cell.length_c   1.000
_cell.angle_alpha   90.00
_cell.angle_beta   90.00
_cell.angle_gamma   90.00
#
_symmetry.space_group_name_H-M   'P 1'
#
loop_
_entity.id
_entity.type
_entity.pdbx_description
1 polymer ?
#
loop_
_entity_poly.entity_id
_entity_poly.type
_entity_poly.pdbx_seq_one_letter_code
_entity_poly.pdbx_strand_id
1 'polypeptide(L)'
;VNKYCIYPVGHPQIITEGFKEIEDYFGIVRCKVIPPRGLYLPVLPYRSQNKLMFPLCRSCVETNQQTPCSHDDEERALTGTWVSEEVKLAKTKVYRISDQESSGWPQNCSTEEEKATYIREYEKKEGIKLDAQNILKKPGRRQVAKLALNSFWGRWGMNTLRSQLTYVNTVPDFNRMLSDPSNDVCMNNLKEKNICKV
;
A
#
# COMPACT_ATOMS: atom_id res chain seq x y z
N VAL A 1 3.15 -1.13 -14.91
CA VAL A 1 2.39 -1.32 -13.66
C VAL A 1 1.04 -1.96 -13.99
N ASN A 2 -0.12 -1.37 -13.67
CA ASN A 2 -1.42 -2.02 -13.42
C ASN A 2 -2.06 -2.89 -14.54
N LYS A 3 -1.45 -3.04 -15.72
CA LYS A 3 -1.87 -4.05 -16.73
C LYS A 3 -1.13 -5.39 -16.57
N TYR A 4 0.11 -5.36 -16.07
CA TYR A 4 1.01 -6.53 -16.00
C TYR A 4 1.45 -6.85 -14.57
N CYS A 5 0.98 -6.10 -13.58
CA CYS A 5 1.11 -6.46 -12.17
C CYS A 5 -0.01 -7.44 -11.82
N ILE A 6 0.34 -8.50 -11.08
CA ILE A 6 -0.63 -9.36 -10.42
C ILE A 6 -1.30 -8.55 -9.30
N TYR A 7 -2.57 -8.84 -9.00
CA TYR A 7 -3.32 -8.29 -7.88
C TYR A 7 -4.05 -9.41 -7.15
N PRO A 8 -4.23 -9.34 -5.81
CA PRO A 8 -5.07 -10.29 -5.09
C PRO A 8 -6.53 -10.10 -5.51
N VAL A 9 -7.21 -11.21 -5.85
CA VAL A 9 -8.60 -11.24 -6.31
C VAL A 9 -9.32 -12.38 -5.59
N GLY A 10 -10.56 -12.12 -5.15
CA GLY A 10 -11.35 -13.07 -4.34
C GLY A 10 -11.19 -12.85 -2.84
N HIS A 11 -11.65 -13.81 -2.04
CA HIS A 11 -11.48 -13.78 -0.59
C HIS A 11 -10.05 -14.24 -0.20
N PRO A 12 -9.39 -13.57 0.77
CA PRO A 12 -8.06 -13.97 1.21
C PRO A 12 -8.11 -15.27 2.01
N GLN A 13 -7.19 -16.18 1.73
CA GLN A 13 -6.88 -17.29 2.64
C GLN A 13 -6.01 -16.76 3.78
N ILE A 14 -6.47 -16.94 5.02
CA ILE A 14 -5.70 -16.59 6.22
C ILE A 14 -4.83 -17.79 6.58
N ILE A 15 -3.53 -17.56 6.74
CA ILE A 15 -2.54 -18.57 7.18
C ILE A 15 -1.95 -18.09 8.51
N THR A 16 -1.97 -18.96 9.52
CA THR A 16 -1.55 -18.66 10.90
C THR A 16 -0.52 -19.63 11.47
N GLU A 17 -0.21 -20.71 10.74
CA GLU A 17 0.72 -21.77 11.11
C GLU A 17 1.23 -22.51 9.84
N GLY A 18 2.35 -23.22 9.93
CA GLY A 18 2.82 -24.11 8.86
C GLY A 18 3.40 -23.39 7.63
N PHE A 19 4.13 -22.30 7.84
CA PHE A 19 4.71 -21.47 6.79
C PHE A 19 6.24 -21.78 6.57
N LYS A 20 6.97 -21.07 5.68
CA LYS A 20 8.39 -21.37 5.24
C LYS A 20 9.26 -20.12 4.83
N GLU A 21 9.96 -20.09 3.67
CA GLU A 21 10.89 -19.00 3.19
C GLU A 21 10.38 -18.16 1.96
N ILE A 22 10.37 -16.80 2.00
CA ILE A 22 9.30 -15.80 1.62
C ILE A 22 8.65 -15.82 0.21
N GLU A 23 9.17 -16.51 -0.80
CA GLU A 23 8.92 -16.13 -2.21
C GLU A 23 7.54 -16.49 -2.88
N ASP A 24 6.81 -17.57 -2.53
CA ASP A 24 5.50 -17.97 -3.10
C ASP A 24 4.43 -16.94 -2.71
N TYR A 25 4.49 -16.43 -1.47
CA TYR A 25 3.34 -15.78 -0.87
C TYR A 25 3.08 -14.47 -1.60
N PHE A 26 1.84 -14.30 -2.06
CA PHE A 26 1.41 -13.15 -2.83
C PHE A 26 0.20 -12.51 -2.15
N GLY A 27 0.42 -11.40 -1.47
CA GLY A 27 -0.58 -10.73 -0.63
C GLY A 27 0.05 -9.85 0.44
N ILE A 28 -0.42 -10.00 1.67
CA ILE A 28 -0.04 -9.18 2.83
C ILE A 28 0.63 -10.06 3.87
N VAL A 29 1.81 -9.66 4.34
CA VAL A 29 2.63 -10.38 5.32
C VAL A 29 2.87 -9.48 6.53
N ARG A 30 2.65 -10.01 7.74
CA ARG A 30 3.04 -9.39 9.00
C ARG A 30 4.26 -10.13 9.55
N CYS A 31 5.38 -9.44 9.70
CA CYS A 31 6.64 -10.02 10.18
C CYS A 31 7.50 -9.00 10.94
N LYS A 32 8.64 -9.46 11.45
CA LYS A 32 9.66 -8.64 12.09
C LYS A 32 10.93 -8.64 11.22
N VAL A 33 11.49 -7.45 10.99
CA VAL A 33 12.64 -7.26 10.10
C VAL A 33 13.71 -6.40 10.77
N ILE A 34 14.96 -6.82 10.64
CA ILE A 34 16.17 -6.15 11.11
C ILE A 34 16.84 -5.53 9.88
N PRO A 35 16.76 -4.19 9.70
CA PRO A 35 17.37 -3.55 8.54
C PRO A 35 18.91 -3.66 8.55
N PRO A 36 19.57 -3.61 7.40
CA PRO A 36 21.02 -3.39 7.33
C PRO A 36 21.38 -2.01 7.90
N ARG A 37 22.64 -1.84 8.35
CA ARG A 37 23.18 -0.51 8.71
C ARG A 37 23.71 0.17 7.44
N GLY A 38 23.51 1.48 7.31
CA GLY A 38 24.09 2.30 6.23
C GLY A 38 23.49 2.15 4.83
N LEU A 39 22.32 1.53 4.66
CA LEU A 39 21.66 1.40 3.36
C LEU A 39 21.16 2.76 2.82
N TYR A 40 21.66 3.16 1.66
CA TYR A 40 21.38 4.48 1.05
C TYR A 40 19.90 4.74 0.70
N LEU A 41 19.15 3.69 0.30
CA LEU A 41 17.72 3.76 0.01
C LEU A 41 16.99 2.66 0.82
N PRO A 42 16.47 2.98 2.02
CA PRO A 42 15.69 2.04 2.82
C PRO A 42 14.38 1.66 2.11
N VAL A 43 14.03 0.38 2.13
CA VAL A 43 12.93 -0.19 1.31
C VAL A 43 11.59 -0.15 2.01
N LEU A 44 11.54 -0.56 3.29
CA LEU A 44 10.28 -0.84 3.97
C LEU A 44 9.70 0.41 4.65
N PRO A 45 8.42 0.75 4.40
CA PRO A 45 7.75 1.84 5.08
C PRO A 45 7.44 1.49 6.54
N TYR A 46 7.57 2.47 7.43
CA TYR A 46 7.16 2.41 8.83
C TYR A 46 6.39 3.68 9.20
N ARG A 47 5.35 3.56 10.03
CA ARG A 47 4.59 4.73 10.53
C ARG A 47 5.01 5.06 11.95
N SER A 48 5.56 6.26 12.14
CA SER A 48 5.87 6.85 13.45
C SER A 48 5.20 8.22 13.53
N GLN A 49 4.56 8.54 14.66
CA GLN A 49 3.96 9.86 14.93
C GLN A 49 3.06 10.37 13.77
N ASN A 50 2.18 9.49 13.25
CA ASN A 50 1.31 9.69 12.07
C ASN A 50 2.02 9.98 10.72
N LYS A 51 3.36 10.03 10.67
CA LYS A 51 4.15 10.20 9.45
C LYS A 51 4.59 8.85 8.87
N LEU A 52 4.62 8.74 7.56
CA LEU A 52 5.20 7.61 6.84
C LEU A 52 6.69 7.87 6.62
N MET A 53 7.54 7.00 7.17
CA MET A 53 9.00 7.09 7.13
C MET A 53 9.58 5.80 6.55
N PHE A 54 10.85 5.82 6.11
CA PHE A 54 11.58 4.64 5.65
C PHE A 54 12.86 4.47 6.49
N PRO A 55 12.76 3.93 7.71
CA PRO A 55 13.87 3.88 8.67
C PRO A 55 14.76 2.63 8.53
N LEU A 56 15.96 2.69 9.12
CA LEU A 56 16.86 1.53 9.34
C LEU A 56 16.99 1.15 10.83
N CYS A 57 16.14 1.74 11.67
CA CYS A 57 16.05 1.52 13.11
C CYS A 57 14.68 1.99 13.61
N ARG A 58 13.96 1.13 14.32
CA ARG A 58 12.70 1.51 15.00
C ARG A 58 12.93 2.56 16.09
N SER A 59 13.78 2.28 17.09
CA SER A 59 14.02 3.20 18.22
C SER A 59 14.43 4.62 17.78
N CYS A 60 15.26 4.77 16.74
CA CYS A 60 15.66 6.10 16.23
C CYS A 60 14.49 6.91 15.63
N VAL A 61 13.54 6.27 14.95
CA VAL A 61 12.38 6.97 14.33
C VAL A 61 11.23 7.19 15.32
N GLU A 62 11.23 6.48 16.45
CA GLU A 62 10.32 6.70 17.57
C GLU A 62 10.82 7.85 18.47
N THR A 63 12.11 7.86 18.78
CA THR A 63 12.78 8.93 19.57
C THR A 63 13.18 10.18 18.76
N ASN A 64 13.05 10.14 17.43
CA ASN A 64 13.50 11.20 16.51
C ASN A 64 15.01 11.53 16.62
N GLN A 65 15.83 10.51 16.86
CA GLN A 65 17.29 10.62 17.01
C GLN A 65 17.96 10.99 15.67
N GLN A 66 18.80 12.04 15.69
CA GLN A 66 19.59 12.49 14.54
C GLN A 66 21.09 12.13 14.62
N THR A 67 21.55 11.62 15.77
CA THR A 67 22.92 11.12 15.95
C THR A 67 23.10 9.70 15.41
N PRO A 68 24.34 9.24 15.14
CA PRO A 68 24.60 7.87 14.67
C PRO A 68 23.97 6.80 15.58
N CYS A 69 23.32 5.81 14.95
CA CYS A 69 22.54 4.78 15.65
C CYS A 69 23.44 3.74 16.34
N SER A 70 23.50 3.82 17.68
CA SER A 70 24.17 2.86 18.56
C SER A 70 23.32 1.66 18.98
N HIS A 71 21.99 1.74 18.80
CA HIS A 71 21.01 0.70 19.17
C HIS A 71 21.39 -0.71 18.65
N ASP A 72 20.98 -1.74 19.38
CA ASP A 72 21.15 -3.14 19.00
C ASP A 72 20.20 -3.59 17.88
N ASP A 73 20.28 -4.84 17.43
CA ASP A 73 19.46 -5.31 16.31
C ASP A 73 17.98 -5.56 16.66
N GLU A 74 17.63 -5.73 17.94
CA GLU A 74 16.27 -5.93 18.45
C GLU A 74 15.54 -4.59 18.67
N GLU A 75 16.24 -3.60 19.23
CA GLU A 75 15.83 -2.20 19.28
C GLU A 75 15.63 -1.62 17.87
N ARG A 76 16.51 -2.00 16.93
CA ARG A 76 16.41 -1.58 15.52
C ARG A 76 15.30 -2.28 14.76
N ALA A 77 14.85 -3.45 15.20
CA ALA A 77 13.88 -4.27 14.47
C ALA A 77 12.53 -3.55 14.29
N LEU A 78 12.07 -3.53 13.04
CA LEU A 78 10.75 -3.04 12.65
C LEU A 78 9.79 -4.22 12.66
N THR A 79 8.69 -4.13 13.39
CA THR A 79 7.55 -5.06 13.25
C THR A 79 6.46 -4.33 12.48
N GLY A 80 5.93 -4.95 11.44
CA GLY A 80 4.98 -4.29 10.54
C GLY A 80 4.22 -5.25 9.65
N THR A 81 3.38 -4.67 8.80
CA THR A 81 2.54 -5.39 7.85
C THR A 81 2.78 -4.76 6.48
N TRP A 82 3.31 -5.54 5.55
CA TRP A 82 3.79 -5.11 4.23
C TRP A 82 3.21 -5.98 3.12
N VAL A 83 3.30 -5.53 1.87
CA VAL A 83 3.04 -6.39 0.72
C VAL A 83 4.22 -7.35 0.57
N SER A 84 3.95 -8.62 0.26
CA SER A 84 4.96 -9.67 0.07
C SER A 84 6.12 -9.24 -0.84
N GLU A 85 5.83 -8.49 -1.91
CA GLU A 85 6.80 -7.98 -2.88
C GLU A 85 7.74 -6.92 -2.30
N GLU A 86 7.29 -6.14 -1.31
CA GLU A 86 8.15 -5.21 -0.56
C GLU A 86 9.13 -5.97 0.34
N VAL A 87 8.67 -7.05 0.97
CA VAL A 87 9.49 -7.92 1.83
C VAL A 87 10.53 -8.70 1.01
N LYS A 88 10.13 -9.25 -0.15
CA LYS A 88 11.06 -9.87 -1.13
C LYS A 88 12.13 -8.87 -1.58
N LEU A 89 11.73 -7.63 -1.93
CA LEU A 89 12.68 -6.57 -2.27
C LEU A 89 13.62 -6.24 -1.09
N ALA A 90 13.11 -6.17 0.14
CA ALA A 90 13.92 -5.93 1.34
C ALA A 90 14.96 -7.06 1.58
N LYS A 91 14.58 -8.33 1.38
CA LYS A 91 15.49 -9.48 1.42
C LYS A 91 16.64 -9.33 0.40
N THR A 92 16.37 -8.89 -0.84
CA THR A 92 17.44 -8.57 -1.82
C THR A 92 18.32 -7.37 -1.41
N LYS A 93 17.89 -6.55 -0.43
CA LYS A 93 18.67 -5.45 0.15
C LYS A 93 19.29 -5.80 1.51
N VAL A 94 19.44 -7.09 1.80
CA VAL A 94 20.13 -7.60 3.01
C VAL A 94 19.45 -7.19 4.32
N TYR A 95 18.12 -7.05 4.30
CA TYR A 95 17.33 -7.07 5.53
C TYR A 95 17.30 -8.51 6.06
N ARG A 96 17.65 -8.71 7.33
CA ARG A 96 17.41 -9.98 8.03
C ARG A 96 15.97 -9.99 8.50
N ILE A 97 15.24 -11.08 8.26
CA ILE A 97 13.87 -11.25 8.76
C ILE A 97 13.98 -12.19 9.97
N SER A 98 13.42 -11.78 11.11
CA SER A 98 13.39 -12.59 12.34
C SER A 98 11.98 -13.12 12.58
N ASP A 99 11.89 -14.40 12.93
CA ASP A 99 10.68 -15.22 12.86
C ASP A 99 9.97 -15.06 11.51
N GLN A 100 10.56 -15.71 10.51
CA GLN A 100 10.05 -15.71 9.14
C GLN A 100 9.30 -16.99 8.83
N GLU A 101 8.05 -16.83 8.43
CA GLU A 101 7.18 -17.94 8.09
C GLU A 101 6.33 -17.56 6.83
N SER A 102 6.72 -18.06 5.64
CA SER A 102 6.04 -17.94 4.32
C SER A 102 6.84 -18.67 3.19
N SER A 103 6.40 -19.70 2.43
CA SER A 103 7.19 -20.36 1.31
C SER A 103 7.32 -19.52 0.01
N GLY A 104 8.26 -19.74 -0.95
CA GLY A 104 8.51 -20.80 -2.00
C GLY A 104 8.64 -20.30 -3.50
N TRP A 105 8.67 -21.19 -4.52
CA TRP A 105 8.24 -21.04 -5.97
C TRP A 105 8.72 -22.27 -6.79
N PRO A 106 8.00 -22.76 -7.82
CA PRO A 106 8.53 -23.70 -8.83
C PRO A 106 8.95 -23.01 -10.15
N GLN A 107 10.00 -23.54 -10.79
CA GLN A 107 10.52 -23.09 -12.09
C GLN A 107 9.66 -23.58 -13.27
N ASN A 108 9.58 -22.79 -14.36
CA ASN A 108 9.57 -23.23 -15.76
C ASN A 108 9.53 -22.02 -16.73
N CYS A 109 9.74 -22.28 -18.02
CA CYS A 109 9.66 -21.35 -19.17
C CYS A 109 10.78 -20.28 -19.27
N SER A 110 11.68 -20.45 -20.25
CA SER A 110 12.80 -19.54 -20.51
C SER A 110 13.28 -19.55 -21.98
N THR A 111 12.34 -19.52 -22.93
CA THR A 111 12.57 -19.66 -24.38
C THR A 111 11.75 -18.63 -25.20
N GLU A 112 12.15 -18.34 -26.44
CA GLU A 112 11.53 -17.26 -27.23
C GLU A 112 10.21 -17.68 -27.91
N GLU A 113 10.03 -18.97 -28.16
CA GLU A 113 8.82 -19.60 -28.70
C GLU A 113 7.59 -19.38 -27.79
N GLU A 114 7.83 -19.26 -26.48
CA GLU A 114 6.81 -19.05 -25.45
C GLU A 114 6.21 -17.63 -25.56
N LYS A 115 7.01 -16.65 -25.99
CA LYS A 115 6.54 -15.26 -26.20
C LYS A 115 5.70 -15.13 -27.46
N ALA A 116 5.99 -15.91 -28.51
CA ALA A 116 5.13 -16.02 -29.69
C ALA A 116 3.79 -16.71 -29.35
N THR A 117 3.82 -17.68 -28.43
CA THR A 117 2.61 -18.35 -27.92
C THR A 117 1.74 -17.39 -27.11
N TYR A 118 2.33 -16.60 -26.20
CA TYR A 118 1.64 -15.57 -25.41
C TYR A 118 0.86 -14.55 -26.28
N ILE A 119 1.39 -14.17 -27.46
CA ILE A 119 0.68 -13.25 -28.38
C ILE A 119 -0.62 -13.88 -28.92
N ARG A 120 -0.61 -15.17 -29.26
CA ARG A 120 -1.82 -15.90 -29.68
C ARG A 120 -2.78 -16.16 -28.51
N GLU A 121 -2.25 -16.41 -27.32
CA GLU A 121 -3.07 -16.56 -26.12
C GLU A 121 -3.75 -15.25 -25.69
N TYR A 122 -3.10 -14.09 -25.88
CA TYR A 122 -3.70 -12.80 -25.54
C TYR A 122 -5.01 -12.56 -26.32
N GLU A 123 -5.02 -12.87 -27.62
CA GLU A 123 -6.24 -12.82 -28.45
C GLU A 123 -7.31 -13.82 -27.96
N LYS A 124 -6.89 -15.03 -27.59
CA LYS A 124 -7.77 -16.12 -27.13
C LYS A 124 -8.33 -15.92 -25.70
N LYS A 125 -7.63 -15.19 -24.85
CA LYS A 125 -7.90 -15.05 -23.40
C LYS A 125 -8.57 -13.74 -23.04
N GLU A 126 -8.12 -12.63 -23.62
CA GLU A 126 -8.72 -11.31 -23.42
C GLU A 126 -9.83 -11.02 -24.43
N GLY A 127 -9.93 -11.79 -25.53
CA GLY A 127 -10.93 -11.63 -26.59
C GLY A 127 -10.76 -10.39 -27.48
N ILE A 128 -9.73 -9.58 -27.25
CA ILE A 128 -9.54 -8.27 -27.89
C ILE A 128 -8.55 -8.39 -29.06
N LYS A 129 -9.08 -8.37 -30.28
CA LYS A 129 -8.28 -8.15 -31.50
C LYS A 129 -7.73 -6.72 -31.53
N LEU A 130 -6.41 -6.59 -31.52
CA LEU A 130 -5.70 -5.31 -31.56
C LEU A 130 -5.43 -4.91 -33.01
N ASP A 131 -6.20 -3.93 -33.51
CA ASP A 131 -5.96 -3.33 -34.83
C ASP A 131 -4.81 -2.31 -34.78
N ALA A 132 -3.74 -2.60 -35.52
CA ALA A 132 -2.53 -1.78 -35.60
C ALA A 132 -2.80 -0.36 -36.13
N GLN A 133 -3.78 -0.17 -37.02
CA GLN A 133 -4.08 1.14 -37.61
C GLN A 133 -4.72 2.10 -36.60
N ASN A 134 -5.31 1.57 -35.52
CA ASN A 134 -5.99 2.35 -34.49
C ASN A 134 -5.10 2.81 -33.33
N ILE A 135 -3.80 2.46 -33.30
CA ILE A 135 -2.85 2.77 -32.20
C ILE A 135 -2.31 4.23 -32.29
N LEU A 136 -3.21 5.20 -32.45
CA LEU A 136 -2.88 6.62 -32.61
C LEU A 136 -2.81 7.37 -31.27
N LYS A 137 -1.88 8.33 -31.15
CA LYS A 137 -1.60 9.10 -29.91
C LYS A 137 -2.65 10.21 -29.67
N LYS A 138 -3.90 9.84 -29.37
CA LYS A 138 -5.01 10.77 -29.09
C LYS A 138 -4.93 11.30 -27.62
N PRO A 139 -4.52 12.56 -27.35
CA PRO A 139 -4.17 13.01 -26.00
C PRO A 139 -5.37 13.08 -25.05
N GLY A 140 -6.49 13.69 -25.45
CA GLY A 140 -7.68 13.82 -24.60
C GLY A 140 -8.26 12.48 -24.15
N ARG A 141 -8.39 11.50 -25.07
CA ARG A 141 -8.80 10.13 -24.71
C ARG A 141 -7.83 9.44 -23.73
N ARG A 142 -6.52 9.65 -23.88
CA ARG A 142 -5.52 9.15 -22.91
C ARG A 142 -5.64 9.84 -21.55
N GLN A 143 -5.96 11.12 -21.51
CA GLN A 143 -6.18 11.86 -20.26
C GLN A 143 -7.43 11.38 -19.52
N VAL A 144 -8.56 11.21 -20.22
CA VAL A 144 -9.80 10.66 -19.63
C VAL A 144 -9.60 9.22 -19.14
N ALA A 145 -8.95 8.36 -19.93
CA ALA A 145 -8.64 6.99 -19.51
C ALA A 145 -7.72 6.95 -18.28
N LYS A 146 -6.69 7.83 -18.23
CA LYS A 146 -5.81 7.96 -17.06
C LYS A 146 -6.57 8.47 -15.83
N LEU A 147 -7.48 9.43 -16.00
CA LEU A 147 -8.31 9.94 -14.91
C LEU A 147 -9.23 8.84 -14.36
N ALA A 148 -9.95 8.13 -15.24
CA ALA A 148 -10.83 7.02 -14.85
C ALA A 148 -10.07 5.91 -14.10
N LEU A 149 -8.88 5.52 -14.57
CA LEU A 149 -8.01 4.57 -13.87
C LEU A 149 -7.59 5.10 -12.51
N ASN A 150 -7.04 6.32 -12.43
CA ASN A 150 -6.61 6.91 -11.15
C ASN A 150 -7.76 7.02 -10.14
N SER A 151 -8.95 7.42 -10.58
CA SER A 151 -10.16 7.49 -9.75
C SER A 151 -10.66 6.11 -9.30
N PHE A 152 -10.59 5.10 -10.17
CA PHE A 152 -10.94 3.72 -9.83
C PHE A 152 -10.04 3.16 -8.72
N TRP A 153 -8.72 3.24 -8.90
CA TRP A 153 -7.75 2.78 -7.90
C TRP A 153 -7.84 3.59 -6.60
N GLY A 154 -8.08 4.90 -6.69
CA GLY A 154 -8.33 5.76 -5.53
C GLY A 154 -9.64 5.44 -4.79
N ARG A 155 -10.66 4.91 -5.47
CA ARG A 155 -11.91 4.43 -4.85
C ARG A 155 -11.76 3.05 -4.22
N TRP A 156 -10.98 2.15 -4.83
CA TRP A 156 -10.72 0.82 -4.27
C TRP A 156 -9.84 0.89 -3.01
N GLY A 157 -8.80 1.74 -3.01
CA GLY A 157 -7.98 2.03 -1.83
C GLY A 157 -8.59 3.07 -0.86
N MET A 158 -9.89 3.36 -0.94
CA MET A 158 -10.51 4.38 -0.10
C MET A 158 -10.78 3.85 1.31
N ASN A 159 -10.13 4.45 2.32
CA ASN A 159 -10.50 4.23 3.73
C ASN A 159 -12.02 4.45 3.91
N THR A 160 -12.72 3.44 4.42
CA THR A 160 -14.14 3.45 4.74
C THR A 160 -14.45 4.25 6.00
N LEU A 161 -13.54 4.26 6.97
CA LEU A 161 -13.62 5.01 8.22
C LEU A 161 -13.08 6.43 8.01
N ARG A 162 -13.79 7.24 7.21
CA ARG A 162 -13.55 8.69 7.10
C ARG A 162 -14.52 9.46 7.99
N SER A 163 -13.99 10.37 8.78
CA SER A 163 -14.78 11.44 9.39
C SER A 163 -15.47 12.27 8.30
N GLN A 164 -16.76 12.56 8.49
CA GLN A 164 -17.55 13.39 7.60
C GLN A 164 -17.80 14.73 8.28
N LEU A 165 -17.59 15.83 7.55
CA LEU A 165 -17.88 17.17 8.04
C LEU A 165 -19.33 17.53 7.70
N THR A 166 -20.21 17.46 8.70
CA THR A 166 -21.61 17.87 8.57
C THR A 166 -21.79 19.26 9.19
N TYR A 167 -22.30 20.20 8.41
CA TYR A 167 -22.73 21.50 8.90
C TYR A 167 -24.15 21.39 9.47
N VAL A 168 -24.34 21.82 10.72
CA VAL A 168 -25.62 21.72 11.42
C VAL A 168 -26.06 23.09 11.89
N ASN A 169 -27.20 23.55 11.35
CA ASN A 169 -27.73 24.89 11.59
C ASN A 169 -28.91 24.90 12.58
N THR A 170 -29.27 23.75 13.17
CA THR A 170 -30.40 23.62 14.10
C THR A 170 -29.99 22.85 15.37
N VAL A 171 -30.53 23.25 16.52
CA VAL A 171 -30.29 22.54 17.79
C VAL A 171 -30.89 21.12 17.81
N PRO A 172 -32.10 20.85 17.26
CA PRO A 172 -32.65 19.50 17.21
C PRO A 172 -31.79 18.51 16.41
N ASP A 173 -31.27 18.90 15.25
CA ASP A 173 -30.43 18.00 14.43
C ASP A 173 -29.06 17.79 15.08
N PHE A 174 -28.50 18.82 15.73
CA PHE A 174 -27.27 18.70 16.50
C PHE A 174 -27.42 17.72 17.67
N ASN A 175 -28.49 17.85 18.45
CA ASN A 175 -28.81 16.92 19.54
C ASN A 175 -29.04 15.50 19.03
N ARG A 176 -29.69 15.32 17.87
CA ARG A 176 -29.83 14.01 17.22
C ARG A 176 -28.47 13.39 16.88
N MET A 177 -27.54 14.15 16.31
CA MET A 177 -26.21 13.62 15.96
C MET A 177 -25.37 13.26 17.20
N LEU A 178 -25.48 14.00 18.31
CA LEU A 178 -24.85 13.64 19.59
C LEU A 178 -25.50 12.43 20.28
N SER A 179 -26.77 12.13 19.98
CA SER A 179 -27.52 11.06 20.65
C SER A 179 -27.40 9.69 19.96
N ASP A 180 -26.74 9.62 18.79
CA ASP A 180 -26.52 8.37 18.07
C ASP A 180 -25.18 7.73 18.51
N PRO A 181 -25.21 6.60 19.23
CA PRO A 181 -24.01 5.94 19.74
C PRO A 181 -23.12 5.33 18.64
N SER A 182 -23.56 5.39 17.38
CA SER A 182 -22.79 4.95 16.21
C SER A 182 -21.72 5.96 15.76
N ASN A 183 -21.79 7.22 16.24
CA ASN A 183 -20.96 8.32 15.76
C ASN A 183 -20.00 8.83 16.85
N ASP A 184 -18.70 8.89 16.55
CA ASP A 184 -17.72 9.62 17.34
C ASP A 184 -17.68 11.10 16.89
N VAL A 185 -18.27 11.99 17.69
CA VAL A 185 -18.54 13.40 17.31
C VAL A 185 -17.53 14.37 17.92
N CYS A 186 -16.49 14.70 17.16
CA CYS A 186 -15.50 15.70 17.56
C CYS A 186 -15.95 17.14 17.18
N MET A 187 -16.29 17.96 18.17
CA MET A 187 -16.81 19.32 17.98
C MET A 187 -15.71 20.37 17.75
N ASN A 188 -15.69 20.97 16.55
CA ASN A 188 -14.90 22.18 16.27
C ASN A 188 -15.77 23.43 16.33
N ASN A 189 -15.73 24.15 17.45
CA ASN A 189 -16.43 25.42 17.62
C ASN A 189 -15.78 26.53 16.77
N LEU A 190 -16.37 26.81 15.60
CA LEU A 190 -16.02 27.95 14.73
C LEU A 190 -16.41 29.29 15.40
N LYS A 191 -15.60 29.74 16.37
CA LYS A 191 -15.73 31.09 16.94
C LYS A 191 -15.39 32.13 15.87
N GLU A 192 -16.25 33.13 15.71
CA GLU A 192 -16.09 34.22 14.75
C GLU A 192 -14.85 35.07 15.07
N LYS A 193 -13.71 34.71 14.48
CA LYS A 193 -12.46 35.49 14.51
C LYS A 193 -11.79 35.49 13.14
N ASN A 194 -12.50 36.03 12.14
CA ASN A 194 -11.93 36.55 10.88
C ASN A 194 -12.94 37.48 10.18
N ILE A 195 -13.36 38.56 10.85
CA ILE A 195 -14.04 39.67 10.18
C ILE A 195 -12.98 40.50 9.46
N CYS A 196 -12.67 40.16 8.21
CA CYS A 196 -11.98 41.06 7.31
C CYS A 196 -12.93 42.22 7.00
N LYS A 197 -12.72 43.37 7.63
CA LYS A 197 -13.31 44.63 7.15
C LYS A 197 -12.66 45.00 5.82
N VAL A 198 -13.51 45.34 4.85
CA VAL A 198 -13.15 46.13 3.66
C VAL A 198 -13.32 47.61 4.03
#